data_AF-A0A4Y8WNS2-F1
#
_entry.id   AF-A0A4Y8WNS2-F1
#
_cell.length_a   1.000
_cell.length_b   1.000
_cell.length_c   1.000
_cell.angle_alpha   90.00
_cell.angle_beta   90.00
_cell.angle_gamma   90.00
#
_symmetry.space_group_name_H-M   'P 1'
#
loop_
_entity.id
_entity.type
_entity.pdbx_description
1 polymer ?
#
loop_
_entity_poly.entity_id
_entity_poly.type
_entity_poly.pdbx_seq_one_letter_code
_entity_poly.pdbx_strand_id
1 'polypeptide(L)'
;MDKKKKDKKKSNGLNDKVVSFRLKGSELNELDKKKDELQLKTISDYVRFLVRNEEVKIKQVYVEDPEKIELLRELIFQIRKIGVNINQIAYGVNLGQPIPFNFYEETGAILNELNKRCKNILADLERDFEKKEYL
;
A
#
# COMPACT_ATOMS: atom_id res chain seq x y z
N MET A 1 -17.11 31.46 -29.05
CA MET A 1 -15.78 30.92 -29.42
C MET A 1 -14.92 30.99 -28.18
N ASP A 2 -14.60 29.87 -27.54
CA ASP A 2 -13.33 29.73 -26.83
C ASP A 2 -13.06 28.25 -26.55
N LYS A 3 -12.06 27.73 -27.27
CA LYS A 3 -11.50 26.38 -27.17
C LYS A 3 -10.24 26.50 -26.33
N LYS A 4 -10.08 25.61 -25.33
CA LYS A 4 -8.82 25.04 -24.74
C LYS A 4 -9.00 24.92 -23.22
N LYS A 5 -8.64 23.85 -22.53
CA LYS A 5 -7.72 22.72 -22.78
C LYS A 5 -8.29 21.49 -22.07
N LYS A 6 -8.52 20.39 -22.82
CA LYS A 6 -8.58 19.05 -22.23
C LYS A 6 -7.14 18.56 -22.16
N ASP A 7 -6.60 18.47 -20.95
CA ASP A 7 -5.30 17.84 -20.72
C ASP A 7 -5.38 16.35 -21.09
N LYS A 8 -4.87 16.03 -22.27
CA LYS A 8 -4.56 14.66 -22.69
C LYS A 8 -3.38 14.19 -21.85
N LYS A 9 -3.68 13.42 -20.81
CA LYS A 9 -2.71 12.60 -20.09
C LYS A 9 -2.00 11.69 -21.12
N LYS A 10 -0.73 11.97 -21.40
CA LYS A 10 0.15 11.07 -22.18
C LYS A 10 0.22 9.74 -21.43
N SER A 11 -0.47 8.71 -21.91
CA SER A 11 -0.33 7.35 -21.42
C SER A 11 0.99 6.79 -21.94
N ASN A 12 1.86 6.38 -21.03
CA ASN A 12 3.09 5.65 -21.32
C ASN A 12 2.81 4.44 -22.23
N GLY A 13 3.48 4.37 -23.38
CA GLY A 13 3.29 3.37 -24.43
C GLY A 13 3.85 1.98 -24.10
N LEU A 14 3.41 1.37 -23.00
CA LEU A 14 3.83 0.03 -22.60
C LEU A 14 2.91 -1.10 -23.10
N ASN A 15 1.74 -0.79 -23.66
CA ASN A 15 0.79 -1.79 -24.19
C ASN A 15 0.03 -1.25 -25.40
N ASP A 16 0.72 -1.03 -26.52
CA ASP A 16 0.12 -0.45 -27.75
C ASP A 16 -0.71 -1.46 -28.57
N LYS A 17 -0.74 -2.72 -28.15
CA LYS A 17 -1.48 -3.80 -28.82
C LYS A 17 -2.57 -4.34 -27.89
N VAL A 18 -3.82 -4.14 -28.27
CA VAL A 18 -4.99 -4.72 -27.59
C VAL A 18 -5.32 -6.05 -28.23
N VAL A 19 -5.36 -7.12 -27.44
CA VAL A 19 -5.86 -8.43 -27.86
C VAL A 19 -7.20 -8.67 -27.16
N SER A 20 -8.24 -8.92 -27.94
CA SER A 20 -9.59 -9.18 -27.44
C SER A 20 -10.01 -10.61 -27.76
N PHE A 21 -10.57 -11.30 -26.77
CA PHE A 21 -11.14 -12.64 -26.93
C PHE A 21 -12.64 -12.58 -26.68
N ARG A 22 -13.40 -13.40 -27.42
CA ARG A 22 -14.83 -13.58 -27.16
C ARG A 22 -15.00 -14.85 -26.34
N LEU A 23 -15.54 -14.69 -25.14
CA LEU A 23 -15.78 -15.79 -24.20
C LEU A 23 -17.28 -16.00 -24.02
N LYS A 24 -17.67 -17.24 -23.77
CA LYS A 24 -19.00 -17.57 -23.26
C LYS A 24 -19.09 -17.23 -21.78
N GLY A 25 -20.31 -17.02 -21.26
CA GLY A 25 -20.52 -16.67 -19.86
C GLY A 25 -19.94 -17.70 -18.87
N SER A 26 -19.99 -19.00 -19.22
CA SER A 26 -19.39 -20.07 -18.42
C SER A 26 -17.86 -19.97 -18.34
N GLU A 27 -17.20 -19.64 -19.45
CA GLU A 27 -15.74 -19.52 -19.54
C GLU A 27 -15.23 -18.30 -18.77
N LEU A 28 -15.99 -17.20 -18.79
CA LEU A 28 -15.67 -16.01 -18.00
C LEU A 28 -15.71 -16.30 -16.49
N ASN A 29 -16.70 -17.08 -16.05
CA ASN A 29 -16.82 -17.46 -14.64
C ASN A 29 -15.66 -18.36 -14.18
N GLU A 30 -15.20 -19.28 -15.04
CA GLU A 30 -14.02 -20.11 -14.75
C GLU A 30 -12.74 -19.27 -14.66
N LEU A 31 -12.59 -18.29 -15.56
CA LEU A 31 -11.47 -17.35 -15.54
C LEU A 31 -11.45 -16.51 -14.26
N ASP A 32 -12.60 -16.05 -13.80
CA ASP A 32 -12.69 -15.23 -12.60
C ASP A 32 -12.37 -16.04 -11.34
N LYS A 33 -12.85 -17.29 -11.25
CA LYS A 33 -12.47 -18.22 -10.18
C LYS A 33 -10.96 -18.46 -10.12
N LYS A 34 -10.34 -18.75 -11.26
CA LYS A 34 -8.88 -18.99 -11.33
C LYS A 34 -8.06 -17.73 -11.05
N LYS A 35 -8.58 -16.56 -11.43
CA LYS A 35 -8.00 -15.27 -11.08
C LYS A 35 -8.00 -15.06 -9.56
N ASP A 36 -9.10 -15.40 -8.89
CA ASP A 36 -9.24 -15.30 -7.43
C ASP A 36 -8.34 -16.31 -6.69
N GLU A 37 -8.26 -17.56 -7.19
CA GLU A 37 -7.36 -18.59 -6.64
C GLU A 37 -5.89 -18.14 -6.64
N LEU A 38 -5.47 -17.43 -7.68
CA LEU A 38 -4.12 -16.88 -7.81
C LEU A 38 -3.97 -15.46 -7.25
N GLN A 39 -5.02 -14.93 -6.61
CA GLN A 39 -5.05 -13.60 -5.98
C GLN A 39 -4.63 -12.47 -6.94
N LEU A 40 -4.97 -12.60 -8.22
CA LEU A 40 -4.66 -11.59 -9.22
C LEU A 40 -5.73 -10.51 -9.27
N LYS A 41 -5.29 -9.26 -9.47
CA LYS A 41 -6.19 -8.09 -9.39
C LYS A 41 -7.21 -8.04 -10.52
N THR A 42 -6.86 -8.48 -11.71
CA THR A 42 -7.75 -8.45 -12.88
C THR A 42 -7.62 -9.71 -13.73
N ILE A 43 -8.69 -10.07 -14.46
CA ILE A 43 -8.66 -11.16 -15.45
C ILE A 43 -7.59 -10.90 -16.51
N SER A 44 -7.34 -9.63 -16.87
CA SER A 44 -6.27 -9.27 -17.80
C SER A 44 -4.89 -9.64 -17.27
N ASP A 45 -4.66 -9.51 -15.96
CA ASP A 45 -3.42 -9.94 -15.32
C ASP A 45 -3.28 -11.46 -15.35
N TYR A 46 -4.38 -12.19 -15.12
CA TYR A 46 -4.40 -13.66 -15.24
C TYR A 46 -4.10 -14.14 -16.67
N VAL A 47 -4.68 -13.51 -17.70
CA VAL A 47 -4.41 -13.88 -19.10
C VAL A 47 -2.97 -13.56 -19.48
N ARG A 48 -2.43 -12.40 -19.05
CA ARG A 48 -1.01 -12.10 -19.27
C ARG A 48 -0.10 -13.10 -18.57
N PHE A 49 -0.48 -13.53 -17.37
CA PHE A 49 0.21 -14.57 -16.63
C PHE A 49 0.28 -15.88 -17.45
N LEU A 50 -0.86 -16.37 -17.95
CA LEU A 50 -0.91 -17.59 -18.78
C LEU A 50 -0.06 -17.47 -20.04
N VAL A 51 -0.07 -16.30 -20.70
CA VAL A 51 0.65 -16.10 -21.97
C VAL A 51 2.16 -15.99 -21.78
N ARG A 52 2.63 -15.47 -20.64
CA ARG A 52 4.05 -15.18 -20.42
C ARG A 52 4.86 -16.36 -19.87
N ASN A 53 4.22 -17.43 -19.39
CA ASN A 53 4.90 -18.55 -18.70
C ASN A 53 5.87 -18.05 -17.60
N GLU A 54 5.64 -16.87 -17.03
CA GLU A 54 6.47 -16.32 -15.97
C GLU A 54 6.22 -17.15 -14.71
N GLU A 55 7.28 -17.71 -14.12
CA GLU A 55 7.22 -18.40 -12.83
C GLU A 55 6.50 -17.50 -11.83
N VAL A 56 5.40 -18.00 -11.27
CA VAL A 56 4.63 -17.30 -10.26
C VAL A 56 5.53 -17.14 -9.05
N LYS A 57 6.15 -15.96 -8.89
CA LYS A 57 6.43 -15.47 -7.54
C LYS A 57 5.08 -15.17 -6.96
N ILE A 58 4.46 -16.19 -6.35
CA ILE A 58 3.28 -16.03 -5.52
C ILE A 58 3.69 -14.93 -4.58
N LYS A 59 3.10 -13.74 -4.74
CA LYS A 59 3.19 -12.75 -3.68
C LYS A 59 2.55 -13.50 -2.53
N GLN A 60 3.39 -13.96 -1.59
CA GLN A 60 2.92 -14.40 -0.31
C GLN A 60 2.23 -13.17 0.26
N VAL A 61 0.93 -13.06 -0.01
CA VAL A 61 0.04 -12.30 0.84
C VAL A 61 0.20 -13.04 2.13
N TYR A 62 0.99 -12.45 3.02
CA TYR A 62 1.17 -12.93 4.38
C TYR A 62 -0.21 -13.38 4.83
N VAL A 63 -0.34 -14.63 5.25
CA VAL A 63 -1.54 -15.05 5.97
C VAL A 63 -1.70 -14.00 7.05
N GLU A 64 -2.71 -13.18 6.85
CA GLU A 64 -2.86 -11.88 7.47
C GLU A 64 -3.17 -12.14 8.93
N ASP A 65 -2.13 -12.25 9.75
CA ASP A 65 -2.26 -12.39 11.19
C ASP A 65 -3.08 -11.17 11.66
N PRO A 66 -4.32 -11.38 12.12
CA PRO A 66 -5.22 -10.28 12.45
C PRO A 66 -4.60 -9.35 13.49
N GLU A 67 -3.79 -9.88 14.40
CA GLU A 67 -3.08 -9.09 15.41
C GLU A 67 -2.05 -8.16 14.77
N LYS A 68 -1.29 -8.64 13.78
CA LYS A 68 -0.29 -7.82 13.06
C LYS A 68 -0.91 -6.73 12.20
N ILE A 69 -2.06 -7.01 11.58
CA ILE A 69 -2.80 -5.99 10.85
C ILE A 69 -3.25 -4.89 11.78
N GLU A 70 -3.81 -5.27 12.93
CA GLU A 70 -4.32 -4.30 13.88
C GLU A 70 -3.18 -3.43 14.44
N LEU A 71 -2.02 -4.05 14.70
CA LEU A 71 -0.81 -3.34 15.12
C LEU A 71 -0.28 -2.37 14.03
N LEU A 72 -0.29 -2.79 12.75
CA LEU A 72 0.06 -1.91 11.64
C LEU A 72 -0.93 -0.74 11.49
N ARG A 73 -2.23 -0.98 11.69
CA ARG A 73 -3.25 0.07 11.68
C ARG A 73 -3.06 1.06 12.81
N GLU A 74 -2.76 0.58 14.02
CA GLU A 74 -2.45 1.42 15.16
C GLU A 74 -1.21 2.29 14.88
N LEU A 75 -0.18 1.71 14.28
CA LEU A 75 1.04 2.45 13.92
C LEU A 75 0.77 3.54 12.88
N ILE A 76 -0.01 3.22 11.83
CA ILE A 76 -0.45 4.21 10.83
C ILE A 76 -1.25 5.34 11.49
N PHE A 77 -2.12 5.02 12.45
CA PHE A 77 -2.91 6.00 13.16
C PHE A 77 -2.03 6.97 13.97
N GLN A 78 -1.05 6.46 14.72
CA GLN A 78 -0.11 7.29 15.49
C GLN A 78 0.72 8.20 14.58
N ILE A 79 1.21 7.69 13.43
CA ILE A 79 1.96 8.50 12.46
C ILE A 79 1.09 9.63 11.91
N ARG A 80 -0.17 9.35 11.58
CA ARG A 80 -1.12 10.38 11.12
C ARG A 80 -1.32 11.46 12.17
N LYS A 81 -1.44 11.10 13.45
CA LYS A 81 -1.60 12.06 14.55
C LYS A 81 -0.40 13.01 14.63
N ILE A 82 0.82 12.49 14.55
CA ILE A 82 2.03 13.35 14.47
C ILE A 82 1.96 14.27 13.25
N GLY A 83 1.64 13.71 12.08
CA GLY A 83 1.57 14.47 10.83
C GLY A 83 0.58 15.64 10.91
N VAL A 84 -0.59 15.43 11.53
CA VAL A 84 -1.58 16.49 11.75
C VAL A 84 -1.03 17.59 12.65
N ASN A 85 -0.40 17.22 13.78
CA ASN A 85 0.16 18.20 14.71
C ASN A 85 1.27 19.04 14.05
N ILE A 86 2.18 18.40 13.30
CA ILE A 86 3.22 19.11 12.54
C ILE A 86 2.59 20.07 11.53
N ASN A 87 1.56 19.63 10.81
CA ASN A 87 0.91 20.44 9.80
C ASN A 87 0.17 21.65 10.39
N GLN A 88 -0.47 21.49 11.55
CA GLN A 88 -1.10 22.60 12.28
C GLN A 88 -0.08 23.65 12.72
N ILE A 89 1.09 23.23 13.15
CA ILE A 89 2.16 24.15 13.57
C ILE A 89 2.79 24.83 12.36
N ALA A 90 3.04 24.10 11.28
CA ALA A 90 3.48 24.71 10.01
C ALA A 90 2.50 25.77 9.52
N TYR A 91 1.19 25.51 9.63
CA TYR A 91 0.15 26.48 9.31
C TYR A 91 0.19 27.71 10.24
N GLY A 92 0.33 27.51 11.55
CA GLY A 92 0.45 28.60 12.53
C GLY A 92 1.69 29.49 12.28
N VAL A 93 2.83 28.88 11.98
CA VAL A 93 4.07 29.60 11.63
C VAL A 93 3.90 30.41 10.35
N ASN A 94 3.23 29.85 9.34
CA ASN A 94 2.92 30.59 8.10
C ASN A 94 2.02 31.80 8.34
N LEU A 95 1.21 31.78 9.40
CA LEU A 95 0.38 32.91 9.85
C LEU A 95 1.12 33.87 10.79
N GLY A 96 2.42 33.65 11.05
CA GLY A 96 3.24 34.49 11.92
C GLY A 96 3.11 34.18 13.41
N GLN A 97 2.49 33.05 13.78
CA GLN A 97 2.44 32.61 15.18
C GLN A 97 3.80 32.02 15.60
N PRO A 98 4.23 32.25 16.86
CA PRO A 98 5.41 31.62 17.39
C PRO A 98 5.20 30.11 17.55
N ILE A 99 6.29 29.34 17.42
CA ILE A 99 6.28 27.90 17.69
C ILE A 99 5.98 27.69 19.19
N PRO A 100 5.07 26.78 19.56
CA PRO A 100 4.82 26.47 20.97
C PRO A 100 6.09 26.04 21.70
N PHE A 101 6.30 26.54 22.92
CA PHE A 101 7.52 26.30 23.70
C PHE A 101 7.80 24.81 23.96
N ASN A 102 6.74 24.03 24.18
CA ASN A 102 6.75 22.59 24.42
C ASN A 102 6.80 21.73 23.14
N PHE A 103 6.80 22.34 21.94
CA PHE A 103 6.66 21.60 20.68
C PHE A 103 7.74 20.53 20.50
N TYR A 104 9.01 20.91 20.68
CA TYR A 104 10.13 19.98 20.49
C TYR A 104 10.08 18.82 21.48
N GLU A 105 9.64 19.09 22.71
CA GLU A 105 9.55 18.11 23.78
C GLU A 105 8.40 17.12 23.52
N GLU A 106 7.20 17.62 23.19
CA GLU A 106 6.04 16.79 22.87
C GLU A 106 6.25 15.97 21.60
N THR A 107 6.75 16.59 20.53
CA THR A 107 6.99 15.90 19.26
C THR A 107 8.11 14.87 19.41
N GLY A 108 9.14 15.19 20.19
CA GLY A 108 10.23 14.28 20.52
C GLY A 108 9.75 13.07 21.34
N ALA A 109 8.88 13.28 22.32
CA ALA A 109 8.28 12.21 23.11
C ALA A 109 7.44 11.27 22.23
N ILE A 110 6.58 11.81 21.37
CA ILE A 110 5.75 11.00 20.48
C ILE A 110 6.62 10.26 19.44
N LEU A 111 7.65 10.91 18.87
CA LEU A 111 8.61 10.25 17.97
C LEU A 111 9.35 9.10 18.65
N ASN A 112 9.78 9.28 19.89
CA ASN A 112 10.43 8.22 20.66
C ASN A 112 9.49 7.04 20.94
N GLU A 113 8.24 7.31 21.29
CA GLU A 113 7.23 6.26 21.48
C GLU A 113 7.01 5.48 20.18
N LEU A 114 6.89 6.19 19.05
CA LEU A 114 6.68 5.59 17.74
C LEU A 114 7.89 4.75 17.31
N ASN A 115 9.11 5.25 17.53
CA ASN A 115 10.35 4.53 17.21
C ASN A 115 10.47 3.26 18.06
N LYS A 116 10.09 3.30 19.34
CA LYS A 116 10.04 2.12 20.21
C LYS A 116 9.02 1.09 19.72
N ARG A 117 7.81 1.52 19.35
CA ARG A 117 6.79 0.64 18.78
C ARG A 117 7.24 0.01 17.47
N CYS A 118 7.81 0.79 16.55
CA CYS A 118 8.37 0.28 15.29
C CYS A 118 9.44 -0.80 15.53
N LYS A 119 10.37 -0.57 16.48
CA LYS A 119 11.41 -1.56 16.82
C LYS A 119 10.82 -2.85 17.36
N ASN A 120 9.79 -2.78 18.20
CA ASN A 120 9.12 -3.97 18.71
C ASN A 120 8.45 -4.76 17.57
N ILE A 121 7.75 -4.08 16.67
CA ILE A 121 7.12 -4.74 15.50
C ILE A 121 8.17 -5.39 14.60
N LEU A 122 9.27 -4.69 14.32
CA LEU A 122 10.35 -5.25 13.51
C LEU A 122 10.96 -6.49 14.17
N ALA A 123 11.20 -6.46 15.48
CA ALA A 123 11.70 -7.61 16.22
C ALA A 123 10.71 -8.79 16.22
N ASP A 124 9.41 -8.53 16.34
CA ASP A 124 8.38 -9.57 16.28
C ASP A 124 8.26 -10.17 14.86
N LEU A 125 8.37 -9.33 13.83
CA LEU A 125 8.42 -9.78 12.43
C LEU A 125 9.67 -10.62 12.16
N GLU A 126 10.85 -10.19 12.62
CA GLU A 126 12.12 -10.92 12.47
C GLU A 126 12.06 -12.32 13.12
N ARG A 127 11.49 -12.44 14.33
CA ARG A 127 11.30 -13.74 15.00
C ARG A 127 10.39 -14.69 14.24
N ASP A 128 9.35 -14.15 13.60
CA ASP A 128 8.41 -14.96 12.81
C ASP A 128 8.99 -15.35 11.44
N PHE A 129 9.97 -14.61 10.94
CA PHE A 129 10.79 -15.02 9.80
C PHE A 129 11.72 -16.18 10.18
N GLU A 130 12.45 -16.06 11.29
CA GLU A 130 13.36 -17.13 11.75
C GLU A 130 12.60 -18.45 11.97
N LYS A 131 11.41 -18.43 12.59
CA LYS A 131 10.61 -19.64 12.81
C LYS A 131 10.13 -20.33 11.52
N LYS A 132 10.02 -19.61 10.40
CA LYS A 132 9.53 -20.16 9.13
C LYS A 132 10.63 -20.74 8.25
N GLU A 133 11.91 -20.42 8.49
CA GLU A 133 13.03 -21.06 7.76
C GLU A 133 13.38 -22.46 8.32
N TYR A 134 12.89 -22.81 9.52
CA TYR A 134 13.13 -24.11 10.16
C TYR A 134 11.97 -25.13 10.01
N LEU A 135 10.91 -24.80 9.25
CA LEU A 135 9.78 -25.68 8.93
C LEU A 135 9.72 -25.94 7.42
#